data_AF-A0A9Q3L172-F1
#
_entry.id   AF-A0A9Q3L172-F1
#
_cell.length_a   1.000
_cell.length_b   1.000
_cell.length_c   1.000
_cell.angle_alpha   90.00
_cell.angle_beta   90.00
_cell.angle_gamma   90.00
#
_symmetry.space_group_name_H-M   'P 1'
#
loop_
_entity.id
_entity.type
_entity.pdbx_description
1 polymer ?
#
loop_
_entity_poly.entity_id
_entity_poly.type
_entity_poly.pdbx_seq_one_letter_code
_entity_poly.pdbx_strand_id
1 'polypeptide(L)'
;MNKGRVWLYWQKAPYTGYLQNYIDDTRKFLFELESVSIKIPSEIPSYIILGKLANDPSLTQIIELLTLNNTLIEQLREILSRLQEYTKLQHTQTNKLATNASALISTTNHPYKITYYCAKGKHNGKCISHKKEECYAENPHL
;
A
#
# COMPACT_ATOMS: atom_id res chain seq x y z
N MET A 1 11.63 31.33 -8.83
CA MET A 1 10.94 30.28 -9.62
C MET A 1 9.69 30.91 -10.26
N ASN A 2 9.41 30.67 -11.53
CA ASN A 2 8.28 31.30 -12.23
C ASN A 2 6.96 30.61 -11.85
N LYS A 3 6.02 31.33 -11.22
CA LYS A 3 4.74 30.81 -10.74
C LYS A 3 3.92 30.12 -11.84
N GLY A 4 3.79 30.77 -13.00
CA GLY A 4 3.07 30.23 -14.14
C GLY A 4 3.71 28.94 -14.68
N ARG A 5 5.04 28.83 -14.67
CA ARG A 5 5.74 27.61 -15.08
C ARG A 5 5.41 26.43 -14.15
N VAL A 6 5.43 26.64 -12.84
CA VAL A 6 5.09 25.59 -11.85
C VAL A 6 3.65 25.12 -12.06
N TRP A 7 2.71 26.06 -12.17
CA TRP A 7 1.31 25.76 -12.40
C TRP A 7 1.07 24.99 -13.70
N LEU A 8 1.59 25.49 -14.83
CA LEU A 8 1.39 24.87 -16.13
C LEU A 8 2.06 23.50 -16.23
N TYR A 9 3.20 23.31 -15.58
CA TYR A 9 3.86 22.01 -15.52
C TYR A 9 2.98 20.99 -14.79
N TRP A 10 2.46 21.34 -13.61
CA TRP A 10 1.56 20.47 -12.88
C TRP A 10 0.25 20.19 -13.63
N GLN A 11 -0.36 21.22 -14.22
CA GLN A 11 -1.61 21.06 -15.00
C GLN A 11 -1.43 20.03 -16.12
N LYS A 12 -0.29 20.08 -16.84
CA LYS A 12 0.03 19.18 -17.94
C LYS A 12 0.51 17.80 -17.53
N ALA A 13 0.93 17.60 -16.27
CA ALA A 13 1.42 16.30 -15.80
C ALA A 13 0.29 15.24 -15.88
N PRO A 14 0.42 14.21 -16.72
CA PRO A 14 -0.62 13.21 -16.89
C PRO A 14 -0.58 12.17 -15.76
N TYR A 15 -1.72 11.52 -15.53
CA TYR A 15 -1.74 10.26 -14.79
C TYR A 15 -1.25 9.14 -15.71
N THR A 16 -0.29 8.33 -15.24
CA THR A 16 0.39 7.30 -16.05
C THR A 16 -0.01 5.87 -15.68
N GLY A 17 -1.11 5.67 -14.97
CA GLY A 17 -1.59 4.34 -14.54
C GLY A 17 -1.05 3.84 -13.20
N TYR A 18 -0.16 4.59 -12.54
CA TYR A 18 0.39 4.23 -11.22
C TYR A 18 -0.09 5.20 -10.14
N LEU A 19 -1.17 4.83 -9.45
CA LEU A 19 -1.84 5.71 -8.48
C LEU A 19 -0.91 6.19 -7.36
N GLN A 20 -0.05 5.32 -6.81
CA GLN A 20 0.89 5.72 -5.75
C GLN A 20 1.88 6.81 -6.22
N ASN A 21 2.49 6.62 -7.39
CA ASN A 21 3.41 7.61 -7.97
C ASN A 21 2.70 8.94 -8.20
N TYR A 22 1.48 8.89 -8.72
CA TYR A 22 0.68 10.07 -8.97
C TYR A 22 0.32 10.84 -7.69
N ILE A 23 -0.02 10.13 -6.60
CA ILE A 23 -0.26 10.74 -5.28
C ILE A 23 1.02 11.42 -4.77
N ASP A 24 2.15 10.74 -4.86
CA ASP A 24 3.43 11.26 -4.35
C ASP A 24 3.90 12.47 -5.15
N ASP A 25 3.76 12.45 -6.48
CA ASP A 25 4.06 13.59 -7.33
C ASP A 25 3.08 14.75 -7.08
N THR A 26 1.80 14.47 -6.89
CA THR A 26 0.82 15.50 -6.51
C THR A 26 1.20 16.19 -5.21
N ARG A 27 1.64 15.44 -4.19
CA ARG A 27 2.12 16.02 -2.92
C ARG A 27 3.33 16.92 -3.12
N LYS A 28 4.29 16.52 -3.96
CA LYS A 28 5.45 17.36 -4.32
C LYS A 28 4.98 18.65 -5.00
N PHE A 29 4.03 18.56 -5.94
CA PHE A 29 3.50 19.75 -6.62
C PHE A 29 2.79 20.71 -5.69
N LEU A 30 1.99 20.20 -4.74
CA LEU A 30 1.34 21.05 -3.75
C LEU A 30 2.37 21.79 -2.88
N PHE A 31 3.45 21.11 -2.50
CA PHE A 31 4.56 21.73 -1.78
C PHE A 31 5.28 22.79 -2.63
N GLU A 32 5.53 22.51 -3.91
CA GLU A 32 6.13 23.49 -4.83
C GLU A 32 5.25 24.72 -5.02
N LEU A 33 3.93 24.55 -5.18
CA LEU A 33 2.97 25.66 -5.29
C LEU A 33 2.99 26.55 -4.05
N GLU A 34 3.03 25.94 -2.86
CA GLU A 34 3.16 26.65 -1.59
C GLU A 34 4.49 27.42 -1.52
N SER A 35 5.60 26.80 -1.95
CA SER A 35 6.93 27.42 -1.96
C SER A 35 7.03 28.66 -2.86
N VAL A 36 6.19 28.76 -3.89
CA VAL A 36 6.11 29.92 -4.79
C VAL A 36 4.95 30.86 -4.45
N SER A 37 4.32 30.69 -3.29
CA SER A 37 3.20 31.50 -2.79
C SER A 37 2.06 31.61 -3.81
N ILE A 38 1.70 30.48 -4.43
CA ILE A 38 0.45 30.35 -5.18
C ILE A 38 -0.59 29.78 -4.21
N LYS A 39 -1.58 30.59 -3.85
CA LYS A 39 -2.72 30.15 -3.03
C LYS A 39 -3.87 29.81 -3.95
N ILE A 40 -4.39 28.60 -3.82
CA ILE A 40 -5.49 28.08 -4.62
C ILE A 40 -6.50 27.50 -3.64
N PRO A 41 -7.81 27.77 -3.83
CA PRO A 41 -8.85 27.07 -3.08
C PRO A 41 -8.67 25.55 -3.23
N SER A 42 -8.84 24.79 -2.16
CA SER A 42 -8.50 23.36 -2.09
C SER A 42 -9.36 22.50 -3.00
N GLU A 43 -10.56 22.95 -3.34
CA GLU A 43 -11.48 22.30 -4.26
C GLU A 43 -10.94 22.24 -5.70
N ILE A 44 -10.22 23.28 -6.15
CA ILE A 44 -9.68 23.34 -7.51
C ILE A 44 -8.70 22.20 -7.78
N PRO A 45 -7.65 21.97 -6.97
CA PRO A 45 -6.77 20.85 -7.17
C PRO A 45 -7.47 19.50 -6.94
N SER A 46 -8.47 19.41 -6.06
CA SER A 46 -9.29 18.21 -5.90
C SER A 46 -9.98 17.82 -7.21
N TYR A 47 -10.66 18.76 -7.88
CA TYR A 47 -11.29 18.50 -9.17
C TYR A 47 -10.29 18.09 -10.25
N ILE A 48 -9.14 18.78 -10.31
CA ILE A 48 -8.07 18.45 -11.27
C ILE A 48 -7.55 17.03 -11.05
N ILE A 49 -7.31 16.66 -9.78
CA ILE A 49 -6.84 15.33 -9.40
C ILE A 49 -7.83 14.26 -9.83
N LEU A 50 -9.10 14.40 -9.44
CA LEU A 50 -10.15 13.42 -9.76
C LEU A 50 -10.40 13.34 -11.26
N GLY A 51 -10.41 14.47 -11.97
CA GLY A 51 -10.58 14.51 -13.42
C GLY A 51 -9.45 13.81 -14.18
N LYS A 52 -8.20 13.90 -13.72
CA LYS A 52 -7.06 13.18 -14.31
C LYS A 52 -7.16 11.67 -14.07
N LEU A 53 -7.71 11.25 -12.94
CA LEU A 53 -7.92 9.85 -12.60
C LEU A 53 -9.17 9.24 -13.25
N ALA A 54 -10.15 10.07 -13.64
CA ALA A 54 -11.45 9.63 -14.15
C ALA A 54 -11.38 8.77 -15.43
N ASN A 55 -10.27 8.87 -16.17
CA ASN A 55 -10.04 8.06 -17.37
C ASN A 55 -9.56 6.63 -17.05
N ASP A 56 -9.23 6.31 -15.81
CA ASP A 56 -8.82 4.97 -15.39
C ASP A 56 -10.03 4.19 -14.86
N PRO A 57 -10.52 3.16 -15.61
CA PRO A 57 -11.68 2.37 -15.19
C PRO A 57 -11.49 1.63 -13.88
N SER A 58 -10.23 1.35 -13.47
CA SER A 58 -9.95 0.70 -12.20
C SER A 58 -10.20 1.61 -11.00
N LEU A 59 -10.29 2.93 -11.22
CA LEU A 59 -10.46 3.94 -10.18
C LEU A 59 -11.88 4.51 -10.11
N THR A 60 -12.78 4.15 -11.04
CA THR A 60 -14.14 4.69 -11.11
C THR A 60 -14.87 4.65 -9.77
N GLN A 61 -14.84 3.52 -9.07
CA GLN A 61 -15.54 3.37 -7.78
C GLN A 61 -15.05 4.34 -6.70
N ILE A 62 -13.73 4.51 -6.56
CA ILE A 62 -13.18 5.42 -5.55
C ILE A 62 -13.42 6.88 -5.95
N ILE A 63 -13.38 7.19 -7.24
CA ILE A 63 -13.67 8.53 -7.74
C ILE A 63 -15.12 8.92 -7.47
N GLU A 64 -16.08 8.04 -7.78
CA GLU A 64 -17.50 8.28 -7.49
C GLU A 64 -17.77 8.48 -6.00
N LEU A 65 -17.16 7.66 -5.14
CA LEU A 65 -17.27 7.83 -3.69
C LEU A 65 -16.75 9.20 -3.21
N LEU A 66 -15.64 9.67 -3.81
CA LEU A 66 -15.04 10.95 -3.46
C LEU A 66 -15.82 12.14 -4.03
N THR A 67 -16.41 12.02 -5.22
CA THR A 67 -17.18 13.10 -5.86
C THR A 67 -18.57 13.28 -5.28
N LEU A 68 -19.19 12.20 -4.79
CA LEU A 68 -20.52 12.28 -4.14
C LEU A 68 -20.49 12.99 -2.78
N ASN A 69 -19.32 13.10 -2.17
CA ASN A 69 -19.17 13.77 -0.88
C ASN A 69 -18.55 15.16 -1.06
N ASN A 70 -19.42 16.18 -1.20
CA ASN A 70 -19.01 17.57 -1.38
C ASN A 70 -18.03 18.07 -0.31
N THR A 71 -18.17 17.62 0.94
CA THR A 71 -17.27 18.03 2.03
C THR A 71 -15.85 17.48 1.87
N LEU A 72 -15.69 16.33 1.21
CA LEU A 72 -14.36 15.75 0.94
C LEU A 72 -13.65 16.49 -0.20
N ILE A 73 -14.40 17.02 -1.17
CA ILE A 73 -13.84 17.77 -2.30
C ILE A 73 -13.10 19.02 -1.82
N GLU A 74 -13.62 19.67 -0.79
CA GLU A 74 -12.99 20.81 -0.14
C GLU A 74 -11.73 20.42 0.67
N GLN A 75 -11.52 19.13 0.91
CA GLN A 75 -10.43 18.58 1.74
C GLN A 75 -9.42 17.80 0.90
N LEU A 76 -8.62 18.51 0.12
CA LEU A 76 -7.57 17.95 -0.74
C LEU A 76 -6.67 16.89 -0.06
N ARG A 77 -6.25 17.13 1.20
CA ARG A 77 -5.41 16.19 1.95
C ARG A 77 -6.14 14.87 2.24
N GLU A 78 -7.44 14.94 2.48
CA GLU A 78 -8.26 13.76 2.75
C GLU A 78 -8.46 12.96 1.47
N ILE A 79 -8.71 13.60 0.33
CA ILE A 79 -8.77 12.93 -0.98
C ILE A 79 -7.49 12.12 -1.24
N LEU A 80 -6.31 12.74 -1.08
CA LEU A 80 -5.04 12.04 -1.30
C LEU A 80 -4.84 10.88 -0.32
N SER A 81 -5.33 11.02 0.91
CA SER A 81 -5.25 9.96 1.93
C SER A 81 -6.15 8.77 1.56
N ARG A 82 -7.39 9.03 1.13
CA ARG A 82 -8.33 7.99 0.67
C ARG A 82 -7.85 7.25 -0.57
N LEU A 83 -7.29 7.96 -1.54
CA LEU A 83 -6.67 7.34 -2.72
C LEU A 83 -5.48 6.44 -2.32
N GLN A 84 -4.71 6.85 -1.32
CA GLN A 84 -3.61 6.04 -0.81
C GLN A 84 -4.08 4.80 -0.05
N GLU A 85 -5.14 4.92 0.77
CA GLU A 85 -5.78 3.78 1.42
C GLU A 85 -6.33 2.79 0.41
N TYR A 86 -6.99 3.28 -0.64
CA TYR A 86 -7.50 2.47 -1.74
C TYR A 86 -6.38 1.63 -2.38
N THR A 87 -5.24 2.26 -2.66
CA THR A 87 -4.04 1.59 -3.19
C THR A 87 -3.56 0.46 -2.25
N LYS A 88 -3.48 0.72 -0.94
CA LYS A 88 -3.05 -0.27 0.05
C LYS A 88 -4.01 -1.46 0.15
N LEU A 89 -5.32 -1.20 0.08
CA LEU A 89 -6.35 -2.24 0.11
C LEU A 89 -6.28 -3.14 -1.12
N GLN A 90 -6.11 -2.56 -2.30
CA GLN A 90 -5.90 -3.33 -3.53
C GLN A 90 -4.67 -4.24 -3.43
N HIS A 91 -3.52 -3.73 -2.97
CA HIS A 91 -2.32 -4.55 -2.78
C HIS A 91 -2.52 -5.68 -1.75
N THR A 92 -3.31 -5.43 -0.70
CA THR A 92 -3.59 -6.45 0.32
C THR A 92 -4.50 -7.55 -0.24
N GLN A 93 -5.46 -7.20 -1.09
CA GLN A 93 -6.34 -8.16 -1.75
C GLN A 93 -5.60 -8.99 -2.82
N THR A 94 -4.74 -8.37 -3.63
CA THR A 94 -3.93 -9.09 -4.61
C THR A 94 -2.93 -10.05 -3.95
N ASN A 95 -2.31 -9.65 -2.84
CA ASN A 95 -1.44 -10.54 -2.06
C ASN A 95 -2.21 -11.71 -1.43
N LYS A 96 -3.44 -11.49 -0.95
CA LYS A 96 -4.32 -12.57 -0.48
C LYS A 96 -4.68 -13.55 -1.59
N LEU A 97 -4.95 -13.05 -2.80
CA LEU A 97 -5.19 -13.90 -3.98
C LEU A 97 -3.93 -14.65 -4.43
N ALA A 98 -2.75 -14.05 -4.36
CA ALA A 98 -1.49 -14.74 -4.66
C ALA A 98 -1.19 -15.87 -3.65
N THR A 99 -1.49 -15.67 -2.36
CA THR A 99 -1.43 -16.76 -1.36
C THR A 99 -2.49 -17.84 -1.58
N ASN A 100 -3.64 -17.49 -2.16
CA ASN A 100 -4.73 -18.44 -2.45
C ASN A 100 -4.57 -19.16 -3.80
N ALA A 101 -3.84 -18.59 -4.76
CA ALA A 101 -3.53 -19.23 -6.04
C ALA A 101 -2.47 -20.34 -5.92
N SER A 102 -1.65 -20.32 -4.86
CA SER A 102 -0.82 -21.46 -4.48
C SER A 102 -1.58 -22.57 -3.74
N ALA A 103 -2.88 -22.42 -3.47
CA ALA A 103 -3.69 -23.36 -2.71
C ALA A 103 -4.59 -24.27 -3.58
N LEU A 104 -4.29 -24.43 -4.87
CA LEU A 104 -4.89 -25.45 -5.75
C LEU A 104 -3.95 -26.64 -5.90
N ILE A 105 -3.57 -27.25 -4.78
CA ILE A 105 -3.17 -28.66 -4.73
C ILE A 105 -4.02 -29.33 -3.66
N SER A 106 -4.83 -30.29 -4.12
CA SER A 106 -5.69 -31.25 -3.44
C SER A 106 -5.53 -31.50 -1.94
N THR A 107 -6.70 -31.48 -1.28
CA THR A 107 -7.20 -32.44 -0.28
C THR A 107 -6.19 -33.19 0.60
N THR A 108 -6.25 -32.94 1.90
CA THR A 108 -6.47 -33.96 2.96
C THR A 108 -6.44 -33.25 4.32
N ASN A 109 -7.32 -33.65 5.24
CA ASN A 109 -7.25 -33.27 6.66
C ASN A 109 -5.85 -33.59 7.21
N HIS A 110 -4.96 -32.60 7.26
CA HIS A 110 -3.65 -32.75 7.89
C HIS A 110 -3.70 -32.10 9.28
N PRO A 111 -3.50 -32.86 10.37
CA PRO A 111 -3.30 -32.25 11.68
C PRO A 111 -2.03 -31.42 11.59
N TYR A 112 -2.11 -30.13 11.88
CA TYR A 112 -0.91 -29.29 11.94
C TYR A 112 -0.02 -29.86 13.06
N LYS A 113 1.10 -30.47 12.66
CA LYS A 113 2.06 -31.02 13.61
C LYS A 113 2.89 -29.86 14.15
N ILE A 114 2.54 -29.38 15.34
CA ILE A 114 3.36 -28.40 16.06
C ILE A 114 4.74 -29.03 16.25
N THR A 115 5.73 -28.54 15.50
CA THR A 115 7.11 -28.99 15.59
C THR A 115 7.83 -28.11 16.60
N TYR A 116 8.20 -28.70 17.73
CA TYR A 116 9.02 -28.03 18.74
C TYR A 116 10.48 -28.11 18.31
N TYR A 117 11.16 -26.96 18.23
CA TYR A 117 12.58 -26.85 17.89
C TYR A 117 13.41 -26.52 19.13
N CYS A 118 14.67 -26.95 19.15
CA CYS A 118 15.67 -26.45 20.08
C CYS A 118 16.48 -25.35 19.37
N ALA A 119 16.56 -24.16 19.96
CA ALA A 119 17.32 -23.04 19.41
C ALA A 119 18.06 -22.30 20.54
N LYS A 120 19.26 -21.80 20.23
CA LYS A 120 20.06 -20.93 21.12
C LYS A 120 20.38 -21.53 22.50
N GLY A 121 20.86 -22.78 22.52
CA GLY A 121 21.37 -23.41 23.75
C GLY A 121 20.29 -23.74 24.80
N LYS A 122 19.00 -23.69 24.45
CA LYS A 122 17.90 -24.15 25.31
C LYS A 122 17.24 -25.37 24.68
N HIS A 123 17.36 -26.52 25.34
CA HIS A 123 16.64 -27.72 24.95
C HIS A 123 15.15 -27.59 25.29
N ASN A 124 14.29 -28.01 24.37
CA ASN A 124 12.86 -28.18 24.60
C ASN A 124 12.57 -29.69 24.68
N GLY A 125 12.18 -30.18 25.86
CA GLY A 125 11.92 -31.62 26.08
C GLY A 125 10.78 -32.23 25.24
N LYS A 126 10.04 -31.41 24.50
CA LYS A 126 9.02 -31.85 23.52
C LYS A 126 9.54 -31.83 22.07
N CYS A 127 10.80 -31.49 21.87
CA CYS A 127 11.47 -31.50 20.57
C CYS A 127 11.69 -32.94 20.10
N ILE A 128 11.26 -33.23 18.88
CA ILE A 128 11.47 -34.52 18.22
C ILE A 128 12.42 -34.39 17.02
N SER A 129 13.03 -33.22 16.81
CA SER A 129 13.82 -32.96 15.61
C SER A 129 15.21 -33.63 15.64
N HIS A 130 15.64 -34.12 16.80
CA HIS A 130 16.88 -34.85 17.00
C HIS A 130 16.75 -35.71 18.28
N LYS A 131 17.58 -36.73 18.43
CA LYS A 131 17.65 -37.52 19.67
C LYS A 131 18.35 -36.72 20.77
N LYS A 132 18.07 -37.05 22.04
CA LYS A 132 18.68 -36.37 23.19
C LYS A 132 20.21 -36.40 23.13
N GLU A 133 20.77 -37.53 22.74
CA GLU A 133 22.21 -37.73 22.54
C GLU A 133 22.80 -36.74 21.54
N GLU A 134 22.04 -36.35 20.50
CA GLU A 134 22.45 -35.47 19.41
C GLU A 134 22.08 -33.99 19.67
N CYS A 135 21.63 -33.66 20.88
CA CYS A 135 21.21 -32.31 21.22
C CYS A 135 22.41 -31.42 21.54
N TYR A 136 22.72 -30.49 20.65
CA TYR A 136 23.79 -29.50 20.86
C TYR A 136 23.62 -28.67 22.15
N ALA A 137 22.39 -28.47 22.62
CA ALA A 137 22.14 -27.75 23.87
C ALA A 137 22.47 -28.57 25.13
N GLU A 138 22.41 -29.90 25.08
CA GLU A 138 22.77 -30.78 26.20
C GLU A 138 24.19 -31.35 26.07
N ASN A 139 24.66 -31.57 24.84
CA ASN A 139 25.98 -32.09 24.49
C ASN A 139 26.70 -31.10 23.55
N PRO A 140 27.22 -29.97 24.06
CA PRO A 140 27.85 -28.91 23.24
C PRO A 140 29.23 -29.28 22.67
N HIS A 141 29.67 -30.53 22.85
CA HIS A 141 30.93 -31.06 22.34
C HIS A 141 30.75 -31.91 21.06
N LEU A 142 29.51 -32.06 20.58
CA LEU A 142 29.17 -32.58 19.25
C LEU A 142 29.29 -31.50 18.18
#